data_AF-A0A151F1V4-F1
#
_entry.id   AF-A0A151F1V4-F1
#
_cell.length_a   1.000
_cell.length_b   1.000
_cell.length_c   1.000
_cell.angle_alpha   90.00
_cell.angle_beta   90.00
_cell.angle_gamma   90.00
#
_symmetry.space_group_name_H-M   'P 1'
#
loop_
_entity.id
_entity.type
_entity.pdbx_description
1 polymer ?
#
loop_
_entity_poly.entity_id
_entity_poly.type
_entity_poly.pdbx_seq_one_letter_code
_entity_poly.pdbx_strand_id
1 'polypeptide(L)'
;MNKNSVKEALKRAETYLLSLKGEDLWGESSSSPYSTAWALLAFLYSDSESAFDRARPAAEWLLSHQNSDGSWGSALRYHEKLIFTPYCLAALLLHEKSRGKLPQLGRAVRNAQKFIRFSTNVLQTLDSVVEMAYSRMHPALWIAEQNDIPYLNRFDRFKVCNFPQDVIPESSGICDEMISLNFVLPHLVESQDTELLKQLEKRQLPNGSWFCCVIDLTALALITLQLTDGDPHAVKKGYEYIGRSQNPDGGYPQFFPCEVFISTFVGFLTTEVYSRADVSIPSWISQCKEWILRKQNPSGSWSFTGEYPFGDIDDTSWAMLWLIKGCNTNTTNSSIKAGKKFILSSQNPDGGFPAWPDLNSDIDVTAHALLILDILGESQKTKDTIFEYLDRTQKDNGSWIPRWHHSPMYGTTQVVLGMKSYADTDVYRNALQFLIETQQDNGSWGTAEETGLVLSALLTLPEAPSYKDTIKKGISYLISSQNSDGSWDYKDLWIAECSYSSRPLAITPIVATLKAYSGLF
;
A
#
# COMPACT_ATOMS: atom_id res chain seq x y z
N MET A 1 -0.57 14.63 33.62
CA MET A 1 0.14 13.55 32.90
C MET A 1 1.51 13.38 33.52
N ASN A 2 1.92 12.15 33.85
CA ASN A 2 3.21 11.87 34.49
C ASN A 2 4.31 11.75 33.42
N LYS A 3 5.42 12.48 33.54
CA LYS A 3 6.55 12.35 32.59
C LYS A 3 7.08 10.91 32.50
N ASN A 4 6.96 10.13 33.57
CA ASN A 4 7.38 8.74 33.58
C ASN A 4 6.49 7.87 32.68
N SER A 5 5.18 8.13 32.61
CA SER A 5 4.28 7.32 31.78
C SER A 5 4.55 7.50 30.28
N VAL A 6 4.91 8.72 29.85
CA VAL A 6 5.33 9.00 28.46
C VAL A 6 6.61 8.24 28.13
N LYS A 7 7.62 8.30 29.00
CA LYS A 7 8.91 7.63 28.78
C LYS A 7 8.78 6.11 28.72
N GLU A 8 7.94 5.53 29.58
CA GLU A 8 7.66 4.09 29.57
C GLU A 8 6.91 3.67 28.30
N ALA A 9 5.90 4.44 27.89
CA ALA A 9 5.16 4.16 26.66
C ALA A 9 6.05 4.25 25.42
N LEU A 10 6.88 5.30 25.34
CA LEU A 10 7.89 5.47 24.28
C LEU A 10 8.85 4.28 24.23
N LYS A 11 9.41 3.87 25.37
CA LYS A 11 10.35 2.75 25.43
C LYS A 11 9.73 1.46 24.90
N ARG A 12 8.48 1.16 25.28
CA ARG A 12 7.75 -0.01 24.77
C ARG A 12 7.51 0.09 23.26
N ALA A 13 7.11 1.26 22.77
CA ALA A 13 6.85 1.50 21.36
C ALA A 13 8.12 1.38 20.49
N GLU A 14 9.25 1.95 20.93
CA GLU A 14 10.55 1.83 20.26
C GLU A 14 11.02 0.37 20.24
N THR A 15 10.84 -0.35 21.35
CA THR A 15 11.18 -1.79 21.44
C THR A 15 10.36 -2.60 20.45
N TYR A 16 9.05 -2.33 20.37
CA TYR A 16 8.16 -3.00 19.43
C TYR A 16 8.53 -2.70 17.98
N LEU A 17 8.68 -1.43 17.60
CA LEU A 17 9.07 -1.04 16.23
C LEU A 17 10.37 -1.71 15.79
N LEU A 18 11.39 -1.71 16.66
CA LEU A 18 12.68 -2.35 16.37
C LEU A 18 12.59 -3.88 16.32
N SER A 19 11.66 -4.50 17.05
CA SER A 19 11.43 -5.96 16.98
C SER A 19 10.84 -6.43 15.66
N LEU A 20 10.20 -5.52 14.90
CA LEU A 20 9.64 -5.80 13.57
C LEU A 20 10.69 -5.73 12.44
N LYS A 21 11.94 -5.39 12.77
CA LYS A 21 13.01 -5.25 11.80
C LYS A 21 13.52 -6.64 11.37
N GLY A 22 13.36 -6.96 10.10
CA GLY A 22 13.93 -8.14 9.44
C GLY A 22 15.33 -7.90 8.87
N GLU A 23 15.79 -8.81 8.01
CA GLU A 23 17.11 -8.75 7.37
C GLU A 23 17.28 -7.51 6.50
N ASP A 24 16.25 -7.16 5.72
CA ASP A 24 16.19 -5.99 4.84
C ASP A 24 15.36 -4.84 5.46
N LEU A 25 15.58 -4.57 6.75
CA LEU A 25 14.81 -3.58 7.52
C LEU A 25 13.34 -3.98 7.68
N TRP A 26 12.39 -3.10 7.36
CA TRP A 26 10.97 -3.36 7.48
C TRP A 26 10.38 -3.60 6.10
N GLY A 27 9.72 -4.73 5.89
CA GLY A 27 9.17 -5.12 4.59
C GLY A 27 7.91 -5.99 4.66
N GLU A 28 7.29 -6.11 5.85
CA GLU A 28 6.09 -6.91 6.05
C GLU A 28 4.82 -6.06 5.91
N SER A 29 3.90 -6.50 5.06
CA SER A 29 2.55 -5.95 4.92
C SER A 29 1.49 -7.01 5.23
N SER A 30 0.29 -6.56 5.59
CA SER A 30 -0.83 -7.42 5.98
C SER A 30 -1.29 -8.31 4.83
N SER A 31 -1.67 -9.54 5.17
CA SER A 31 -2.32 -10.46 4.24
C SER A 31 -3.67 -9.91 3.75
N SER A 32 -4.01 -10.14 2.48
CA SER A 32 -5.29 -9.74 1.89
C SER A 32 -6.05 -10.96 1.34
N PRO A 33 -7.40 -10.97 1.39
CA PRO A 33 -8.17 -12.05 0.77
C PRO A 33 -7.95 -12.18 -0.74
N TYR A 34 -7.76 -11.06 -1.43
CA TYR A 34 -7.58 -11.04 -2.88
C TYR A 34 -6.28 -11.72 -3.29
N SER A 35 -5.16 -11.28 -2.72
CA SER A 35 -3.83 -11.83 -3.00
C SER A 35 -3.72 -13.28 -2.53
N THR A 36 -4.34 -13.62 -1.39
CA THR A 36 -4.38 -15.00 -0.87
C THR A 36 -5.18 -15.93 -1.78
N ALA A 37 -6.31 -15.48 -2.33
CA ALA A 37 -7.08 -16.28 -3.28
C ALA A 37 -6.30 -16.53 -4.57
N TRP A 38 -5.60 -15.51 -5.09
CA TRP A 38 -4.75 -15.66 -6.26
C TRP A 38 -3.57 -16.61 -6.04
N ALA A 39 -2.85 -16.47 -4.93
CA ALA A 39 -1.76 -17.39 -4.59
C ALA A 39 -2.27 -18.83 -4.44
N LEU A 40 -3.42 -19.02 -3.79
CA LEU A 40 -4.06 -20.34 -3.67
C LEU A 40 -4.38 -20.92 -5.05
N LEU A 41 -4.98 -20.12 -5.95
CA LEU A 41 -5.25 -20.55 -7.32
C LEU A 41 -3.96 -20.98 -8.03
N ALA A 42 -2.89 -20.19 -7.97
CA ALA A 42 -1.62 -20.57 -8.58
C ALA A 42 -1.11 -21.93 -8.08
N PHE A 43 -1.14 -22.19 -6.77
CA PHE A 43 -0.73 -23.50 -6.24
C PHE A 43 -1.64 -24.65 -6.65
N LEU A 44 -2.93 -24.41 -6.85
CA LEU A 44 -3.88 -25.44 -7.28
C LEU A 44 -3.67 -25.87 -8.74
N TYR A 45 -3.10 -25.00 -9.57
CA TYR A 45 -2.65 -25.30 -10.93
C TYR A 45 -1.21 -25.83 -11.00
N SER A 46 -0.53 -26.00 -9.86
CA SER A 46 0.81 -26.56 -9.79
C SER A 46 0.78 -28.08 -9.65
N ASP A 47 1.66 -28.75 -10.41
CA ASP A 47 1.95 -30.17 -10.24
C ASP A 47 2.99 -30.45 -9.13
N SER A 48 3.55 -29.40 -8.50
CA SER A 48 4.59 -29.55 -7.48
C SER A 48 4.03 -29.94 -6.11
N GLU A 49 4.65 -30.94 -5.45
CA GLU A 49 4.35 -31.24 -4.04
C GLU A 49 4.65 -30.05 -3.12
N SER A 50 5.65 -29.21 -3.41
CA SER A 50 5.95 -28.04 -2.57
C SER A 50 4.87 -26.97 -2.61
N ALA A 51 4.06 -26.92 -3.67
CA ALA A 51 2.91 -26.03 -3.77
C ALA A 51 1.80 -26.45 -2.79
N PHE A 52 1.72 -27.76 -2.47
CA PHE A 52 0.73 -28.30 -1.55
C PHE A 52 0.90 -27.75 -0.13
N ASP A 53 2.15 -27.68 0.36
CA ASP A 53 2.46 -27.19 1.71
C ASP A 53 2.04 -25.72 1.90
N ARG A 54 1.95 -24.96 0.82
CA ARG A 54 1.57 -23.53 0.81
C ARG A 54 0.08 -23.31 0.58
N ALA A 55 -0.58 -24.16 -0.21
CA ALA A 55 -1.99 -24.05 -0.55
C ALA A 55 -2.92 -24.19 0.67
N ARG A 56 -2.65 -25.16 1.55
CA ARG A 56 -3.53 -25.43 2.69
C ARG A 56 -3.59 -24.26 3.69
N PRO A 57 -2.47 -23.68 4.16
CA PRO A 57 -2.51 -22.50 5.01
C PRO A 57 -3.24 -21.31 4.37
N ALA A 58 -3.08 -21.09 3.06
CA ALA A 58 -3.81 -20.04 2.34
C ALA A 58 -5.33 -20.26 2.36
N ALA A 59 -5.79 -21.49 2.14
CA ALA A 59 -7.20 -21.83 2.20
C ALA A 59 -7.77 -21.73 3.62
N GLU A 60 -7.01 -22.15 4.64
CA GLU A 60 -7.39 -21.99 6.06
C GLU A 60 -7.44 -20.51 6.47
N TRP A 61 -6.52 -19.67 5.95
CA TRP A 61 -6.55 -18.22 6.14
C TRP A 61 -7.81 -17.61 5.52
N LEU A 62 -8.15 -17.93 4.28
CA LEU A 62 -9.39 -17.44 3.65
C LEU A 62 -10.64 -17.81 4.47
N LEU A 63 -10.72 -19.05 4.95
CA LEU A 63 -11.86 -19.50 5.76
C LEU A 63 -11.99 -18.76 7.09
N SER A 64 -10.87 -18.39 7.71
CA SER A 64 -10.85 -17.65 8.98
C SER A 64 -11.10 -16.14 8.82
N HIS A 65 -10.96 -15.60 7.60
CA HIS A 65 -11.11 -14.18 7.29
C HIS A 65 -12.38 -13.85 6.48
N GLN A 66 -13.40 -14.73 6.51
CA GLN A 66 -14.71 -14.41 5.94
C GLN A 66 -15.48 -13.45 6.86
N ASN A 67 -16.02 -12.36 6.30
CA ASN A 67 -16.88 -11.44 7.03
C ASN A 67 -18.19 -12.12 7.48
N SER A 68 -18.84 -11.54 8.48
CA SER A 68 -20.12 -12.03 9.01
C SER A 68 -21.27 -12.00 7.99
N ASP A 69 -21.20 -11.11 6.99
CA ASP A 69 -22.14 -11.03 5.86
C ASP A 69 -21.85 -12.07 4.75
N GLY A 70 -20.75 -12.84 4.88
CA GLY A 70 -20.31 -13.84 3.92
C GLY A 70 -19.35 -13.34 2.85
N SER A 71 -19.01 -12.05 2.84
CA SER A 71 -18.06 -11.48 1.89
C SER A 71 -16.60 -11.67 2.34
N TRP A 72 -15.66 -11.38 1.43
CA TRP A 72 -14.27 -11.07 1.75
C TRP A 72 -13.94 -9.67 1.28
N GLY A 73 -13.09 -8.92 1.99
CA GLY A 73 -12.71 -7.55 1.66
C GLY A 73 -13.09 -6.52 2.73
N SER A 74 -12.56 -5.32 2.60
CA SER A 74 -12.64 -4.28 3.64
C SER A 74 -14.07 -3.75 3.84
N ALA A 75 -14.37 -3.37 5.09
CA ALA A 75 -15.56 -2.59 5.40
C ALA A 75 -15.47 -1.14 4.89
N LEU A 76 -14.26 -0.63 4.63
CA LEU A 76 -14.02 0.74 4.14
C LEU A 76 -14.34 0.90 2.66
N ARG A 77 -14.31 -0.19 1.87
CA ARG A 77 -14.52 -0.18 0.42
C ARG A 77 -15.43 -1.31 -0.02
N TYR A 78 -16.71 -1.00 -0.27
CA TYR A 78 -17.68 -2.03 -0.66
C TYR A 78 -17.32 -2.75 -1.98
N HIS A 79 -16.63 -2.10 -2.91
CA HIS A 79 -16.20 -2.76 -4.16
C HIS A 79 -15.17 -3.88 -3.92
N GLU A 80 -14.35 -3.80 -2.87
CA GLU A 80 -13.47 -4.93 -2.49
C GLU A 80 -14.32 -6.16 -2.16
N LYS A 81 -15.44 -5.97 -1.46
CA LYS A 81 -16.37 -7.07 -1.17
C LYS A 81 -16.94 -7.71 -2.42
N LEU A 82 -17.25 -6.89 -3.42
CA LEU A 82 -17.78 -7.34 -4.70
C LEU A 82 -16.75 -8.11 -5.52
N ILE A 83 -15.50 -7.62 -5.57
CA ILE A 83 -14.43 -8.21 -6.39
C ILE A 83 -13.86 -9.45 -5.70
N PHE A 84 -13.54 -9.38 -4.40
CA PHE A 84 -12.73 -10.42 -3.74
C PHE A 84 -13.53 -11.68 -3.43
N THR A 85 -14.83 -11.54 -3.13
CA THR A 85 -15.69 -12.69 -2.77
C THR A 85 -15.75 -13.76 -3.87
N PRO A 86 -15.93 -13.41 -5.17
CA PRO A 86 -15.79 -14.34 -6.30
C PRO A 86 -14.45 -15.08 -6.33
N TYR A 87 -13.32 -14.38 -6.19
CA TYR A 87 -11.98 -15.01 -6.18
C TYR A 87 -11.83 -15.99 -5.03
N CYS A 88 -12.17 -15.57 -3.81
CA CYS A 88 -12.09 -16.42 -2.63
C CYS A 88 -12.97 -17.66 -2.77
N LEU A 89 -14.19 -17.50 -3.31
CA LEU A 89 -15.11 -18.61 -3.53
C LEU A 89 -14.57 -19.58 -4.59
N ALA A 90 -14.06 -19.08 -5.72
CA ALA A 90 -13.48 -19.91 -6.77
C ALA A 90 -12.28 -20.70 -6.25
N ALA A 91 -11.35 -20.04 -5.54
CA ALA A 91 -10.16 -20.66 -4.98
C ALA A 91 -10.51 -21.77 -3.95
N LEU A 92 -11.46 -21.52 -3.06
CA LEU A 92 -11.90 -22.49 -2.04
C LEU A 92 -12.63 -23.70 -2.65
N LEU A 93 -13.46 -23.49 -3.67
CA LEU A 93 -14.17 -24.59 -4.35
C LEU A 93 -13.22 -25.42 -5.22
N LEU A 94 -12.25 -24.79 -5.88
CA LEU A 94 -11.20 -25.49 -6.60
C LEU A 94 -10.33 -26.31 -5.64
N HIS A 95 -9.99 -25.75 -4.47
CA HIS A 95 -9.30 -26.50 -3.42
C HIS A 95 -10.10 -27.74 -3.01
N GLU A 96 -11.42 -27.65 -2.78
CA GLU A 96 -12.24 -28.82 -2.44
C GLU A 96 -12.23 -29.89 -3.54
N LYS A 97 -12.35 -29.48 -4.80
CA LYS A 97 -12.33 -30.39 -5.96
C LYS A 97 -10.98 -31.10 -6.09
N SER A 98 -9.88 -30.38 -5.91
CA SER A 98 -8.52 -30.90 -6.19
C SER A 98 -7.86 -31.56 -4.97
N ARG A 99 -8.14 -31.08 -3.75
CA ARG A 99 -7.38 -31.44 -2.52
C ARG A 99 -8.28 -31.90 -1.37
N GLY A 100 -9.60 -31.93 -1.56
CA GLY A 100 -10.56 -32.38 -0.56
C GLY A 100 -11.03 -31.28 0.38
N LYS A 101 -11.98 -31.66 1.24
CA LYS A 101 -12.79 -30.72 2.02
C LYS A 101 -12.11 -30.23 3.28
N LEU A 102 -12.05 -28.91 3.44
CA LEU A 102 -11.61 -28.27 4.69
C LEU A 102 -12.76 -28.14 5.70
N PRO A 103 -12.45 -28.12 7.02
CA PRO A 103 -13.42 -27.76 8.04
C PRO A 103 -14.07 -26.41 7.74
N GLN A 104 -15.36 -26.25 8.06
CA GLN A 104 -16.13 -25.01 7.89
C GLN A 104 -16.38 -24.53 6.45
N LEU A 105 -15.72 -25.12 5.43
CA LEU A 105 -15.88 -24.74 4.02
C LEU A 105 -17.35 -24.68 3.57
N GLY A 106 -18.13 -25.71 3.89
CA GLY A 106 -19.54 -25.75 3.49
C GLY A 106 -20.38 -24.60 4.08
N ARG A 107 -20.02 -24.08 5.27
CA ARG A 107 -20.67 -22.89 5.84
C ARG A 107 -20.21 -21.62 5.11
N ALA A 108 -18.90 -21.50 4.87
CA ALA A 108 -18.33 -20.35 4.19
C ALA A 108 -18.91 -20.18 2.78
N VAL A 109 -18.98 -21.25 1.99
CA VAL A 109 -19.58 -21.27 0.65
C VAL A 109 -21.04 -20.80 0.68
N ARG A 110 -21.86 -21.30 1.61
CA ARG A 110 -23.27 -20.87 1.72
C ARG A 110 -23.41 -19.39 2.06
N ASN A 111 -22.52 -18.85 2.89
CA ASN A 111 -22.54 -17.43 3.25
C ASN A 111 -22.11 -16.56 2.07
N ALA A 112 -21.05 -16.94 1.36
CA ALA A 112 -20.57 -16.27 0.16
C ALA A 112 -21.63 -16.21 -0.94
N GLN A 113 -22.34 -17.32 -1.16
CA GLN A 113 -23.45 -17.39 -2.11
C GLN A 113 -24.59 -16.43 -1.75
N LYS A 114 -24.92 -16.29 -0.45
CA LYS A 114 -25.94 -15.32 0.00
C LYS A 114 -25.50 -13.90 -0.30
N PHE A 115 -24.25 -13.56 -0.01
CA PHE A 115 -23.68 -12.26 -0.32
C PHE A 115 -23.72 -11.97 -1.83
N ILE A 116 -23.21 -12.88 -2.66
CA ILE A 116 -23.22 -12.74 -4.13
C ILE A 116 -24.65 -12.55 -4.65
N ARG A 117 -25.62 -13.33 -4.14
CA ARG A 117 -27.03 -13.21 -4.55
C ARG A 117 -27.62 -11.85 -4.19
N PHE A 118 -27.29 -11.32 -3.01
CA PHE A 118 -27.73 -10.01 -2.58
C PHE A 118 -27.08 -8.91 -3.45
N SER A 119 -25.75 -8.93 -3.57
CA SER A 119 -24.96 -7.95 -4.30
C SER A 119 -25.32 -7.88 -5.78
N THR A 120 -25.52 -9.02 -6.45
CA THR A 120 -25.95 -9.06 -7.86
C THR A 120 -27.36 -8.54 -8.10
N ASN A 121 -28.21 -8.47 -7.08
CA ASN A 121 -29.53 -7.82 -7.20
C ASN A 121 -29.39 -6.29 -7.07
N VAL A 122 -28.52 -5.81 -6.19
CA VAL A 122 -28.25 -4.37 -6.01
C VAL A 122 -27.52 -3.79 -7.22
N LEU A 123 -26.53 -4.52 -7.75
CA LEU A 123 -25.74 -4.07 -8.90
C LEU A 123 -26.55 -3.92 -10.20
N GLN A 124 -27.72 -4.55 -10.31
CA GLN A 124 -28.63 -4.36 -11.46
C GLN A 124 -29.12 -2.93 -11.65
N THR A 125 -28.93 -2.06 -10.66
CA THR A 125 -29.42 -0.69 -10.68
C THR A 125 -28.31 0.34 -10.90
N LEU A 126 -27.05 -0.07 -11.16
CA LEU A 126 -25.88 0.82 -11.18
C LEU A 126 -24.89 0.46 -12.32
N ASP A 127 -25.19 0.88 -13.56
CA ASP A 127 -24.47 0.46 -14.77
C ASP A 127 -22.95 0.73 -14.76
N SER A 128 -22.48 1.89 -14.29
CA SER A 128 -21.05 2.25 -14.34
C SER A 128 -20.18 1.51 -13.31
N VAL A 129 -20.74 1.14 -12.15
CA VAL A 129 -20.03 0.37 -11.11
C VAL A 129 -19.92 -1.10 -11.50
N VAL A 130 -20.89 -1.59 -12.27
CA VAL A 130 -20.93 -2.96 -12.79
C VAL A 130 -19.81 -3.21 -13.78
N GLU A 131 -19.62 -2.33 -14.77
CA GLU A 131 -18.60 -2.54 -15.82
C GLU A 131 -17.19 -2.61 -15.23
N MET A 132 -16.86 -1.71 -14.30
CA MET A 132 -15.57 -1.70 -13.60
C MET A 132 -15.38 -2.91 -12.68
N ALA A 133 -16.40 -3.30 -11.91
CA ALA A 133 -16.28 -4.46 -11.03
C ALA A 133 -16.19 -5.76 -11.84
N TYR A 134 -16.92 -5.84 -12.96
CA TYR A 134 -16.92 -7.00 -13.83
C TYR A 134 -15.58 -7.21 -14.54
N SER A 135 -15.02 -6.14 -15.09
CA SER A 135 -13.71 -6.15 -15.76
C SER A 135 -12.63 -6.78 -14.87
N ARG A 136 -12.66 -6.45 -13.57
CA ARG A 136 -11.75 -6.97 -12.55
C ARG A 136 -12.09 -8.35 -12.02
N MET A 137 -13.30 -8.84 -12.24
CA MET A 137 -13.72 -10.19 -11.84
C MET A 137 -13.53 -11.22 -12.95
N HIS A 138 -13.28 -10.77 -14.18
CA HIS A 138 -13.27 -11.61 -15.37
C HIS A 138 -12.40 -12.87 -15.23
N PRO A 139 -11.14 -12.80 -14.74
CA PRO A 139 -10.35 -14.02 -14.51
C PRO A 139 -10.99 -15.02 -13.53
N ALA A 140 -11.58 -14.56 -12.43
CA ALA A 140 -12.25 -15.47 -11.48
C ALA A 140 -13.44 -16.20 -12.12
N LEU A 141 -14.21 -15.50 -12.95
CA LEU A 141 -15.34 -16.08 -13.66
C LEU A 141 -14.87 -17.10 -14.69
N TRP A 142 -13.82 -16.77 -15.45
CA TRP A 142 -13.22 -17.68 -16.41
C TRP A 142 -12.67 -18.95 -15.72
N ILE A 143 -11.91 -18.82 -14.63
CA ILE A 143 -11.40 -19.97 -13.85
C ILE A 143 -12.55 -20.86 -13.37
N ALA A 144 -13.64 -20.25 -12.91
CA ALA A 144 -14.81 -20.99 -12.45
C ALA A 144 -15.49 -21.76 -13.58
N GLU A 145 -15.61 -21.16 -14.77
CA GLU A 145 -16.16 -21.79 -15.97
C GLU A 145 -15.30 -22.98 -16.42
N GLN A 146 -13.97 -22.81 -16.52
CA GLN A 146 -13.05 -23.87 -16.93
C GLN A 146 -13.04 -25.08 -15.97
N ASN A 147 -13.43 -24.89 -14.71
CA ASN A 147 -13.41 -25.93 -13.69
C ASN A 147 -14.78 -26.45 -13.28
N ASP A 148 -15.85 -26.11 -14.02
CA ASP A 148 -17.24 -26.45 -13.68
C ASP A 148 -17.63 -26.05 -12.25
N ILE A 149 -17.14 -24.89 -11.77
CA ILE A 149 -17.44 -24.39 -10.43
C ILE A 149 -18.78 -23.65 -10.47
N PRO A 150 -19.85 -24.19 -9.84
CA PRO A 150 -21.17 -23.56 -9.88
C PRO A 150 -21.19 -22.20 -9.16
N TYR A 151 -22.30 -21.46 -9.32
CA TYR A 151 -22.69 -20.26 -8.56
C TYR A 151 -22.18 -18.89 -9.06
N LEU A 152 -21.12 -18.84 -9.87
CA LEU A 152 -20.63 -17.58 -10.46
C LEU A 152 -21.32 -17.21 -11.78
N ASN A 153 -22.11 -18.11 -12.37
CA ASN A 153 -22.92 -17.89 -13.58
C ASN A 153 -23.92 -16.72 -13.46
N ARG A 154 -24.21 -16.24 -12.24
CA ARG A 154 -25.02 -15.03 -12.04
C ARG A 154 -24.37 -13.76 -12.58
N PHE A 155 -23.06 -13.79 -12.80
CA PHE A 155 -22.32 -12.72 -13.45
C PHE A 155 -22.27 -12.87 -14.97
N ASP A 156 -22.75 -13.97 -15.57
CA ASP A 156 -22.64 -14.25 -17.02
C ASP A 156 -23.26 -13.15 -17.90
N ARG A 157 -24.33 -12.49 -17.43
CA ARG A 157 -24.97 -11.39 -18.16
C ARG A 157 -24.07 -10.15 -18.34
N PHE A 158 -22.99 -10.06 -17.55
CA PHE A 158 -22.04 -8.97 -17.61
C PHE A 158 -20.84 -9.31 -18.53
N LYS A 159 -20.78 -10.53 -19.11
CA LYS A 159 -19.79 -10.97 -20.13
C LYS A 159 -19.73 -10.07 -21.38
N VAL A 160 -20.67 -9.14 -21.55
CA VAL A 160 -20.86 -8.32 -22.76
C VAL A 160 -20.02 -7.03 -22.76
N CYS A 161 -19.20 -6.77 -21.74
CA CYS A 161 -18.34 -5.59 -21.73
C CYS A 161 -17.20 -5.72 -22.76
N ASN A 162 -17.17 -4.80 -23.74
CA ASN A 162 -16.08 -4.68 -24.71
C ASN A 162 -14.86 -4.02 -24.02
N PHE A 163 -13.77 -4.75 -23.86
CA PHE A 163 -12.53 -4.21 -23.30
C PHE A 163 -11.50 -3.91 -24.39
N PRO A 164 -10.75 -2.80 -24.29
CA PRO A 164 -9.74 -2.45 -25.27
C PRO A 164 -8.47 -3.32 -25.15
N GLN A 165 -8.18 -4.01 -26.25
CA GLN A 165 -6.91 -4.51 -26.79
C GLN A 165 -6.07 -5.55 -26.01
N ASP A 166 -5.89 -6.69 -26.69
CA ASP A 166 -5.03 -7.84 -26.43
C ASP A 166 -3.52 -7.50 -26.49
N VAL A 167 -3.05 -6.55 -25.68
CA VAL A 167 -1.63 -6.15 -25.70
C VAL A 167 -1.07 -6.06 -24.29
N ILE A 168 0.05 -6.75 -24.04
CA ILE A 168 0.89 -6.51 -22.87
C ILE A 168 1.62 -5.18 -23.14
N PRO A 169 1.33 -4.10 -22.39
CA PRO A 169 1.80 -2.77 -22.72
C PRO A 169 3.33 -2.72 -22.70
N GLU A 170 3.94 -2.05 -23.68
CA GLU A 170 5.37 -1.73 -23.65
C GLU A 170 5.73 -0.77 -22.51
N SER A 171 4.73 -0.09 -21.92
CA SER A 171 4.90 0.95 -20.91
C SER A 171 5.49 0.41 -19.60
N SER A 172 6.16 1.32 -18.88
CA SER A 172 6.67 1.16 -17.51
C SER A 172 5.62 1.50 -16.44
N GLY A 173 4.35 1.66 -16.85
CA GLY A 173 3.28 2.07 -15.97
C GLY A 173 2.71 0.87 -15.22
N ILE A 174 3.00 0.78 -13.91
CA ILE A 174 2.50 -0.29 -13.03
C ILE A 174 0.99 -0.55 -13.18
N CYS A 175 0.19 0.50 -13.41
CA CYS A 175 -1.26 0.40 -13.56
C CYS A 175 -1.67 -0.25 -14.90
N ASP A 176 -0.96 0.06 -15.99
CA ASP A 176 -1.22 -0.53 -17.30
C ASP A 176 -0.85 -2.02 -17.28
N GLU A 177 0.27 -2.36 -16.65
CA GLU A 177 0.71 -3.74 -16.44
C GLU A 177 -0.34 -4.56 -15.67
N MET A 178 -0.94 -3.98 -14.62
CA MET A 178 -2.00 -4.63 -13.83
C MET A 178 -3.31 -4.82 -14.61
N ILE A 179 -3.73 -3.84 -15.41
CA ILE A 179 -5.01 -3.91 -16.13
C ILE A 179 -4.93 -4.90 -17.29
N SER A 180 -3.86 -4.85 -18.10
CA SER A 180 -3.75 -5.69 -19.28
C SER A 180 -3.73 -7.18 -18.96
N LEU A 181 -3.07 -7.59 -17.89
CA LEU A 181 -2.97 -9.02 -17.58
C LEU A 181 -4.31 -9.69 -17.25
N ASN A 182 -5.24 -8.96 -16.63
CA ASN A 182 -6.57 -9.49 -16.28
C ASN A 182 -7.36 -9.95 -17.52
N PHE A 183 -7.01 -9.48 -18.71
CA PHE A 183 -7.61 -9.92 -19.97
C PHE A 183 -6.71 -10.87 -20.77
N VAL A 184 -5.40 -10.78 -20.55
CA VAL A 184 -4.39 -11.58 -21.25
C VAL A 184 -4.47 -13.07 -20.90
N LEU A 185 -4.80 -13.47 -19.64
CA LEU A 185 -4.89 -14.91 -19.30
C LEU A 185 -5.93 -15.66 -20.15
N PRO A 186 -7.24 -15.30 -20.13
CA PRO A 186 -8.25 -16.00 -20.93
C PRO A 186 -7.89 -16.00 -22.42
N HIS A 187 -7.43 -14.85 -22.93
CA HIS A 187 -7.03 -14.71 -24.33
C HIS A 187 -5.87 -15.66 -24.69
N LEU A 188 -4.77 -15.64 -23.93
CA LEU A 188 -3.59 -16.48 -24.20
C LEU A 188 -3.92 -17.98 -24.20
N VAL A 189 -4.73 -18.42 -23.25
CA VAL A 189 -5.11 -19.83 -23.14
C VAL A 189 -6.00 -20.26 -24.31
N GLU A 190 -6.92 -19.39 -24.72
CA GLU A 190 -7.86 -19.67 -25.82
C GLU A 190 -7.21 -19.56 -27.21
N SER A 191 -6.35 -18.56 -27.43
CA SER A 191 -5.70 -18.30 -28.71
C SER A 191 -4.44 -19.11 -28.93
N GLN A 192 -3.80 -19.59 -27.85
CA GLN A 192 -2.48 -20.23 -27.87
C GLN A 192 -1.43 -19.36 -28.57
N ASP A 193 -1.52 -18.03 -28.39
CA ASP A 193 -0.60 -17.07 -29.02
C ASP A 193 0.81 -17.18 -28.42
N THR A 194 1.69 -17.85 -29.18
CA THR A 194 3.08 -18.08 -28.80
C THR A 194 3.93 -16.81 -28.70
N GLU A 195 3.58 -15.74 -29.42
CA GLU A 195 4.34 -14.48 -29.37
C GLU A 195 3.99 -13.70 -28.11
N LEU A 196 2.69 -13.64 -27.79
CA LEU A 196 2.22 -13.03 -26.56
C LEU A 196 2.70 -13.80 -25.31
N LEU A 197 2.83 -15.14 -25.39
CA LEU A 197 3.42 -15.96 -24.32
C LEU A 197 4.89 -15.61 -24.08
N LYS A 198 5.70 -15.47 -25.14
CA LYS A 198 7.10 -15.03 -25.02
C LYS A 198 7.22 -13.62 -24.45
N GLN A 199 6.29 -12.73 -24.80
CA GLN A 199 6.25 -11.38 -24.22
C GLN A 199 5.98 -11.45 -22.71
N LEU A 200 5.06 -12.31 -22.27
CA LEU A 200 4.80 -12.55 -20.85
C LEU A 200 6.05 -13.08 -20.13
N GLU A 201 6.70 -14.12 -20.66
CA GLU A 201 7.92 -14.69 -20.07
C GLU A 201 9.04 -13.67 -19.92
N LYS A 202 9.21 -12.80 -20.92
CA LYS A 202 10.24 -11.75 -20.93
C LYS A 202 10.00 -10.67 -19.86
N ARG A 203 8.80 -10.58 -19.30
CA ARG A 203 8.44 -9.66 -18.21
C ARG A 203 8.70 -10.20 -16.82
N GLN A 204 9.21 -11.43 -16.69
CA GLN A 204 9.63 -11.96 -15.40
C GLN A 204 10.81 -11.15 -14.84
N LEU A 205 10.68 -10.68 -13.61
CA LEU A 205 11.73 -10.00 -12.88
C LEU A 205 12.79 -10.98 -12.35
N PRO A 206 14.02 -10.51 -12.03
CA PRO A 206 15.08 -11.35 -11.49
C PRO A 206 14.68 -12.14 -10.22
N ASN A 207 13.83 -11.55 -9.37
CA ASN A 207 13.32 -12.18 -8.15
C ASN A 207 12.26 -13.28 -8.40
N GLY A 208 11.82 -13.47 -9.63
CA GLY A 208 10.85 -14.48 -10.05
C GLY A 208 9.40 -13.99 -10.13
N SER A 209 9.11 -12.78 -9.64
CA SER A 209 7.79 -12.15 -9.80
C SER A 209 7.59 -11.65 -11.23
N TRP A 210 6.35 -11.29 -11.56
CA TRP A 210 6.01 -10.64 -12.82
C TRP A 210 5.60 -9.19 -12.63
N PHE A 211 6.03 -8.34 -13.58
CA PHE A 211 5.74 -6.92 -13.64
C PHE A 211 6.24 -6.15 -12.42
N CYS A 212 5.43 -6.06 -11.36
CA CYS A 212 5.64 -5.14 -10.24
C CYS A 212 5.67 -5.81 -8.86
N CYS A 213 6.22 -7.02 -8.74
CA CYS A 213 6.34 -7.70 -7.43
C CYS A 213 4.99 -7.82 -6.67
N VAL A 214 3.91 -8.02 -7.43
CA VAL A 214 2.54 -8.19 -6.91
C VAL A 214 2.10 -9.64 -7.07
N ILE A 215 1.41 -10.16 -6.06
CA ILE A 215 1.04 -11.58 -5.97
C ILE A 215 0.02 -12.00 -7.02
N ASP A 216 -0.99 -11.18 -7.29
CA ASP A 216 -2.04 -11.49 -8.27
C ASP A 216 -1.48 -11.60 -9.69
N LEU A 217 -0.64 -10.66 -10.13
CA LEU A 217 -0.02 -10.71 -11.46
C LEU A 217 0.93 -11.91 -11.62
N THR A 218 1.68 -12.23 -10.57
CA THR A 218 2.56 -13.41 -10.60
C THR A 218 1.75 -14.70 -10.61
N ALA A 219 0.69 -14.80 -9.80
CA ALA A 219 -0.21 -15.95 -9.81
C ALA A 219 -0.89 -16.14 -11.16
N LEU A 220 -1.34 -15.04 -11.76
CA LEU A 220 -1.95 -15.00 -13.08
C LEU A 220 -0.98 -15.49 -14.16
N ALA A 221 0.26 -14.98 -14.17
CA ALA A 221 1.30 -15.44 -15.09
C ALA A 221 1.61 -16.94 -14.92
N LEU A 222 1.69 -17.43 -13.68
CA LEU A 222 1.91 -18.86 -13.40
C LEU A 222 0.78 -19.73 -13.91
N ILE A 223 -0.48 -19.34 -13.66
CA ILE A 223 -1.65 -20.08 -14.17
C ILE A 223 -1.62 -20.11 -15.70
N THR A 224 -1.31 -18.98 -16.36
CA THR A 224 -1.14 -18.94 -17.81
C THR A 224 -0.08 -19.92 -18.27
N LEU A 225 1.13 -19.85 -17.72
CA LEU A 225 2.25 -20.70 -18.12
C LEU A 225 1.97 -22.19 -17.92
N GLN A 226 1.22 -22.56 -16.88
CA GLN A 226 0.81 -23.95 -16.63
C GLN A 226 -0.22 -24.48 -17.64
N LEU A 227 -1.06 -23.58 -18.18
CA LEU A 227 -2.12 -23.94 -19.14
C LEU A 227 -1.68 -23.82 -20.60
N THR A 228 -0.45 -23.34 -20.83
CA THR A 228 0.18 -23.19 -22.15
C THR A 228 1.52 -23.91 -22.18
N ASP A 229 2.25 -23.85 -23.30
CA ASP A 229 3.63 -24.37 -23.42
C ASP A 229 4.66 -23.37 -22.84
N GLY A 230 4.48 -22.98 -21.57
CA GLY A 230 5.31 -21.98 -20.91
C GLY A 230 6.67 -22.52 -20.45
N ASP A 231 7.69 -21.66 -20.42
CA ASP A 231 9.05 -22.01 -19.99
C ASP A 231 9.07 -22.58 -18.55
N PRO A 232 9.47 -23.86 -18.37
CA PRO A 232 9.56 -24.48 -17.05
C PRO A 232 10.47 -23.75 -16.06
N HIS A 233 11.49 -23.03 -16.55
CA HIS A 233 12.39 -22.25 -15.69
C HIS A 233 11.70 -20.99 -15.16
N ALA A 234 10.93 -20.31 -16.01
CA ALA A 234 10.12 -19.16 -15.59
C ALA A 234 9.07 -19.59 -14.55
N VAL A 235 8.38 -20.70 -14.80
CA VAL A 235 7.42 -21.32 -13.87
C VAL A 235 8.06 -21.59 -12.51
N LYS A 236 9.23 -22.25 -12.49
CA LYS A 236 9.92 -22.60 -11.24
C LYS A 236 10.23 -21.35 -10.42
N LYS A 237 10.79 -20.32 -11.04
CA LYS A 237 11.11 -19.04 -10.37
C LYS A 237 9.87 -18.34 -9.81
N GLY A 238 8.75 -18.38 -10.53
CA GLY A 238 7.50 -17.79 -10.05
C GLY A 238 6.97 -18.49 -8.79
N TYR A 239 6.99 -19.82 -8.75
CA TYR A 239 6.61 -20.56 -7.54
C TYR A 239 7.59 -20.36 -6.38
N GLU A 240 8.90 -20.23 -6.64
CA GLU A 240 9.87 -19.85 -5.61
C GLU A 240 9.55 -18.47 -5.02
N TYR A 241 9.16 -17.50 -5.86
CA TYR A 241 8.73 -16.18 -5.41
C TYR A 241 7.45 -16.23 -4.56
N ILE A 242 6.36 -16.82 -5.06
CA ILE A 242 5.09 -16.92 -4.28
C ILE A 242 5.31 -17.77 -3.03
N GLY A 243 6.17 -18.79 -3.06
CA GLY A 243 6.51 -19.57 -1.88
C GLY A 243 7.15 -18.72 -0.76
N ARG A 244 7.94 -17.69 -1.11
CA ARG A 244 8.59 -16.78 -0.16
C ARG A 244 7.69 -15.67 0.35
N SER A 245 6.63 -15.31 -0.37
CA SER A 245 5.75 -14.20 -0.01
C SER A 245 4.64 -14.55 0.98
N GLN A 246 4.51 -15.82 1.38
CA GLN A 246 3.50 -16.23 2.36
C GLN A 246 3.83 -15.67 3.74
N ASN A 247 2.90 -14.92 4.31
CA ASN A 247 3.03 -14.43 5.68
C ASN A 247 2.91 -15.60 6.68
N PRO A 248 3.46 -15.45 7.91
CA PRO A 248 3.37 -16.50 8.94
C PRO A 248 1.93 -16.89 9.34
N ASP A 249 0.94 -16.04 9.04
CA ASP A 249 -0.47 -16.35 9.26
C ASP A 249 -1.07 -17.28 8.18
N GLY A 250 -0.32 -17.58 7.12
CA GLY A 250 -0.74 -18.41 5.99
C GLY A 250 -1.34 -17.61 4.82
N GLY A 251 -1.63 -16.33 5.03
CA GLY A 251 -2.12 -15.43 4.00
C GLY A 251 -1.00 -14.82 3.16
N TYR A 252 -1.40 -14.00 2.18
CA TYR A 252 -0.50 -13.35 1.24
C TYR A 252 -0.72 -11.83 1.21
N PRO A 253 0.35 -11.03 1.26
CA PRO A 253 0.27 -9.59 1.06
C PRO A 253 -0.02 -9.26 -0.41
N GLN A 254 -0.38 -8.00 -0.68
CA GLN A 254 -0.48 -7.54 -2.06
C GLN A 254 0.89 -7.42 -2.73
N PHE A 255 1.85 -6.81 -2.03
CA PHE A 255 3.20 -6.55 -2.53
C PHE A 255 4.22 -7.36 -1.75
N PHE A 256 5.18 -7.95 -2.46
CA PHE A 256 6.34 -8.57 -1.83
C PHE A 256 7.55 -8.57 -2.78
N PRO A 257 8.74 -8.13 -2.35
CA PRO A 257 8.97 -7.40 -1.11
C PRO A 257 8.47 -5.94 -1.26
N CYS A 258 8.32 -5.24 -0.14
CA CYS A 258 7.94 -3.82 -0.07
C CYS A 258 8.81 -3.06 0.94
N GLU A 259 10.07 -3.49 1.00
CA GLU A 259 11.02 -3.12 2.05
C GLU A 259 11.47 -1.67 1.95
N VAL A 260 11.58 -1.14 0.73
CA VAL A 260 11.97 0.25 0.51
C VAL A 260 10.85 1.14 0.98
N PHE A 261 9.62 0.92 0.53
CA PHE A 261 8.44 1.71 0.91
C PHE A 261 8.27 1.85 2.43
N ILE A 262 8.24 0.72 3.15
CA ILE A 262 8.00 0.76 4.58
C ILE A 262 9.20 1.41 5.30
N SER A 263 10.42 1.07 4.90
CA SER A 263 11.63 1.58 5.57
C SER A 263 11.89 3.05 5.29
N THR A 264 11.63 3.54 4.07
CA THR A 264 11.75 4.95 3.70
C THR A 264 10.73 5.78 4.45
N PHE A 265 9.48 5.35 4.59
CA PHE A 265 8.48 6.03 5.42
C PHE A 265 8.93 6.12 6.88
N VAL A 266 9.38 5.00 7.46
CA VAL A 266 9.89 4.95 8.85
C VAL A 266 11.06 5.93 9.03
N GLY A 267 12.02 5.89 8.11
CA GLY A 267 13.19 6.77 8.11
C GLY A 267 12.85 8.24 7.90
N PHE A 268 11.97 8.55 6.95
CA PHE A 268 11.45 9.88 6.64
C PHE A 268 10.79 10.50 7.86
N LEU A 269 9.75 9.85 8.40
CA LEU A 269 8.92 10.44 9.44
C LEU A 269 9.70 10.59 10.75
N THR A 270 10.52 9.58 11.10
CA THR A 270 11.43 9.67 12.26
C THR A 270 12.39 10.85 12.09
N THR A 271 13.06 10.94 10.94
CA THR A 271 14.05 11.99 10.69
C THR A 271 13.40 13.38 10.71
N GLU A 272 12.28 13.56 10.02
CA GLU A 272 11.62 14.85 9.87
C GLU A 272 11.08 15.37 11.19
N VAL A 273 10.35 14.53 11.94
CA VAL A 273 9.77 14.92 13.23
C VAL A 273 10.87 15.21 14.25
N TYR A 274 11.91 14.38 14.31
CA TYR A 274 12.97 14.55 15.30
C TYR A 274 13.80 15.80 15.01
N SER A 275 14.09 16.06 13.74
CA SER A 275 14.81 17.27 13.31
C SER A 275 14.02 18.54 13.65
N ARG A 276 12.71 18.55 13.44
CA ARG A 276 11.87 19.72 13.73
C ARG A 276 11.63 19.94 15.22
N ALA A 277 11.52 18.86 15.99
CA ALA A 277 11.35 18.92 17.44
C ALA A 277 12.67 19.13 18.21
N ASP A 278 13.81 19.28 17.51
CA ASP A 278 15.15 19.43 18.08
C ASP A 278 15.51 18.31 19.07
N VAL A 279 15.20 17.06 18.70
CA VAL A 279 15.53 15.85 19.48
C VAL A 279 16.52 14.96 18.73
N SER A 280 17.32 14.21 19.50
CA SER A 280 18.39 13.37 18.94
C SER A 280 17.86 12.29 18.00
N ILE A 281 18.31 12.29 16.74
CA ILE A 281 18.04 11.23 15.76
C ILE A 281 18.79 9.95 16.18
N PRO A 282 18.13 8.77 16.23
CA PRO A 282 18.77 7.51 16.60
C PRO A 282 19.89 7.12 15.63
N SER A 283 20.98 6.51 16.14
CA SER A 283 22.13 6.12 15.30
C SER A 283 21.79 5.08 14.23
N TRP A 284 20.74 4.27 14.43
CA TRP A 284 20.33 3.28 13.43
C TRP A 284 19.85 3.94 12.13
N ILE A 285 19.34 5.17 12.19
CA ILE A 285 18.91 5.95 11.01
C ILE A 285 20.10 6.15 10.07
N SER A 286 21.24 6.62 10.61
CA SER A 286 22.44 6.88 9.80
C SER A 286 23.18 5.61 9.40
N GLN A 287 23.06 4.53 10.18
CA GLN A 287 23.62 3.21 9.84
C GLN A 287 22.96 2.58 8.60
N CYS A 288 21.74 2.98 8.24
CA CYS A 288 21.03 2.46 7.06
C CYS A 288 21.41 3.17 5.75
N LYS A 289 22.33 4.15 5.77
CA LYS A 289 22.73 4.94 4.59
C LYS A 289 23.11 4.08 3.38
N GLU A 290 24.02 3.12 3.58
CA GLU A 290 24.49 2.25 2.50
C GLU A 290 23.41 1.28 2.01
N TRP A 291 22.40 0.98 2.83
CA TRP A 291 21.26 0.18 2.40
C TRP A 291 20.38 0.97 1.44
N ILE A 292 20.00 2.21 1.79
CA ILE A 292 19.18 3.07 0.93
C ILE A 292 19.87 3.37 -0.40
N LEU A 293 21.16 3.73 -0.35
CA LEU A 293 21.91 4.07 -1.56
C LEU A 293 21.98 2.91 -2.56
N ARG A 294 22.04 1.67 -2.08
CA ARG A 294 22.05 0.47 -2.94
C ARG A 294 20.69 0.15 -3.55
N LYS A 295 19.59 0.67 -3.00
CA LYS A 295 18.22 0.49 -3.50
C LYS A 295 17.82 1.54 -4.55
N GLN A 296 18.73 2.43 -4.95
CA GLN A 296 18.46 3.43 -5.98
C GLN A 296 18.42 2.80 -7.37
N ASN A 297 17.36 3.09 -8.12
CA ASN A 297 17.22 2.65 -9.51
C ASN A 297 18.17 3.41 -10.45
N PRO A 298 18.50 2.85 -11.63
CA PRO A 298 19.36 3.51 -12.62
C PRO A 298 18.86 4.90 -13.06
N SER A 299 17.55 5.15 -12.99
CA SER A 299 16.95 6.46 -13.28
C SER A 299 17.22 7.52 -12.21
N GLY A 300 17.77 7.14 -11.05
CA GLY A 300 17.97 8.00 -9.89
C GLY A 300 16.81 7.99 -8.89
N SER A 301 15.73 7.28 -9.20
CA SER A 301 14.56 7.13 -8.33
C SER A 301 14.72 6.00 -7.31
N TRP A 302 13.82 5.95 -6.33
CA TRP A 302 13.54 4.79 -5.50
C TRP A 302 12.12 4.33 -5.78
N SER A 303 11.85 3.05 -5.48
CA SER A 303 10.54 2.44 -5.59
C SER A 303 10.15 1.76 -4.29
N PHE A 304 8.95 1.23 -4.17
CA PHE A 304 8.51 0.44 -3.01
C PHE A 304 9.41 -0.78 -2.73
N THR A 305 10.18 -1.26 -3.71
CA THR A 305 11.20 -2.30 -3.56
C THR A 305 12.42 -2.04 -4.44
N GLY A 306 13.59 -2.55 -4.04
CA GLY A 306 14.79 -2.52 -4.88
C GLY A 306 14.77 -3.51 -6.06
N GLU A 307 13.77 -4.38 -6.13
CA GLU A 307 13.62 -5.38 -7.20
C GLU A 307 12.87 -4.84 -8.43
N TYR A 308 12.15 -3.71 -8.30
CA TYR A 308 11.39 -3.11 -9.39
C TYR A 308 12.21 -1.99 -10.05
N PRO A 309 12.45 -2.05 -11.38
CA PRO A 309 13.42 -1.17 -12.05
C PRO A 309 12.92 0.26 -12.29
N PHE A 310 11.65 0.54 -12.01
CA PHE A 310 11.03 1.86 -12.13
C PHE A 310 10.76 2.41 -10.73
N GLY A 311 10.86 3.72 -10.55
CA GLY A 311 10.60 4.35 -9.24
C GLY A 311 9.41 5.28 -9.26
N ASP A 312 8.97 5.63 -8.06
CA ASP A 312 7.85 6.51 -7.77
C ASP A 312 8.35 7.77 -7.05
N ILE A 313 7.53 8.82 -7.09
CA ILE A 313 7.92 10.15 -6.60
C ILE A 313 7.93 10.18 -5.07
N ASP A 314 7.09 9.39 -4.42
CA ASP A 314 6.91 9.42 -2.96
C ASP A 314 8.11 8.77 -2.25
N ASP A 315 8.44 7.53 -2.61
CA ASP A 315 9.58 6.80 -2.09
C ASP A 315 10.90 7.50 -2.42
N THR A 316 11.00 8.09 -3.60
CA THR A 316 12.16 8.93 -3.97
C THR A 316 12.28 10.14 -3.03
N SER A 317 11.18 10.82 -2.73
CA SER A 317 11.16 11.99 -1.85
C SER A 317 11.55 11.62 -0.41
N TRP A 318 10.99 10.54 0.13
CA TRP A 318 11.30 10.04 1.47
C TRP A 318 12.74 9.55 1.59
N ALA A 319 13.23 8.76 0.63
CA ALA A 319 14.61 8.29 0.60
C ALA A 319 15.62 9.45 0.58
N MET A 320 15.37 10.47 -0.26
CA MET A 320 16.22 11.65 -0.34
C MET A 320 16.22 12.45 0.97
N LEU A 321 15.06 12.65 1.60
CA LEU A 321 14.95 13.36 2.88
C LEU A 321 15.72 12.60 3.97
N TRP A 322 15.50 11.30 4.08
CA TRP A 322 16.21 10.45 5.03
C TRP A 322 17.73 10.51 4.81
N LEU A 323 18.19 10.39 3.56
CA LEU A 323 19.62 10.51 3.25
C LEU A 323 20.21 11.86 3.65
N ILE A 324 19.51 12.97 3.37
CA ILE A 324 19.99 14.32 3.64
C ILE A 324 20.01 14.60 5.15
N LYS A 325 18.86 14.49 5.80
CA LYS A 325 18.68 14.90 7.20
C LYS A 325 19.09 13.81 8.20
N GLY A 326 18.77 12.55 7.92
CA GLY A 326 19.01 11.43 8.84
C GLY A 326 20.42 10.86 8.70
N CYS A 327 20.97 10.85 7.49
CA CYS A 327 22.30 10.31 7.19
C CYS A 327 23.37 11.38 6.93
N ASN A 328 23.02 12.66 7.06
CA ASN A 328 23.90 13.81 6.79
C ASN A 328 24.56 13.75 5.40
N THR A 329 23.82 13.28 4.39
CA THR A 329 24.31 13.21 3.01
C THR A 329 24.23 14.59 2.38
N ASN A 330 25.36 15.04 1.80
CA ASN A 330 25.43 16.34 1.15
C ASN A 330 24.44 16.41 -0.03
N THR A 331 23.71 17.52 -0.15
CA THR A 331 22.74 17.77 -1.24
C THR A 331 23.37 17.74 -2.64
N THR A 332 24.69 17.89 -2.73
CA THR A 332 25.46 17.80 -3.97
C THR A 332 25.86 16.37 -4.37
N ASN A 333 25.56 15.37 -3.53
CA ASN A 333 25.77 13.95 -3.82
C ASN A 333 25.07 13.53 -5.13
N SER A 334 25.71 12.65 -5.91
CA SER A 334 25.20 12.21 -7.20
C SER A 334 23.83 11.54 -7.12
N SER A 335 23.59 10.71 -6.09
CA SER A 335 22.31 10.04 -5.87
C SER A 335 21.19 11.05 -5.60
N ILE A 336 21.46 12.08 -4.79
CA ILE A 336 20.50 13.15 -4.50
C ILE A 336 20.20 13.98 -5.75
N LYS A 337 21.23 14.30 -6.54
CA LYS A 337 21.05 15.01 -7.82
C LYS A 337 20.22 14.21 -8.83
N ALA A 338 20.43 12.89 -8.88
CA ALA A 338 19.69 12.01 -9.77
C ALA A 338 18.22 11.91 -9.35
N GLY A 339 17.93 11.71 -8.06
CA GLY A 339 16.55 11.72 -7.54
C GLY A 339 15.84 13.05 -7.74
N LYS A 340 16.52 14.18 -7.49
CA LYS A 340 16.00 15.52 -7.78
C LYS A 340 15.61 15.68 -9.25
N LYS A 341 16.47 15.23 -10.17
CA LYS A 341 16.20 15.29 -11.61
C LYS A 341 14.97 14.47 -11.97
N PHE A 342 14.84 13.27 -11.41
CA PHE A 342 13.68 12.39 -11.61
C PHE A 342 12.37 13.02 -11.12
N ILE A 343 12.35 13.60 -9.91
CA ILE A 343 11.18 14.29 -9.38
C ILE A 343 10.79 15.43 -10.31
N LEU A 344 11.73 16.34 -10.63
CA LEU A 344 11.43 17.51 -11.48
C LEU A 344 10.94 17.15 -12.88
N SER A 345 11.39 16.02 -13.45
CA SER A 345 10.89 15.55 -14.76
C SER A 345 9.49 14.95 -14.72
N SER A 346 8.95 14.68 -13.52
CA SER A 346 7.66 14.00 -13.33
C SER A 346 6.54 14.95 -12.93
N GLN A 347 6.77 16.28 -12.95
CA GLN A 347 5.72 17.26 -12.65
C GLN A 347 4.69 17.31 -13.78
N ASN A 348 3.42 17.20 -13.42
CA ASN A 348 2.31 17.31 -14.36
C ASN A 348 2.01 18.78 -14.71
N PRO A 349 1.33 19.04 -15.85
CA PRO A 349 0.94 20.41 -16.25
C PRO A 349 0.05 21.15 -15.24
N ASP A 350 -0.62 20.42 -14.34
CA ASP A 350 -1.46 20.99 -13.29
C ASP A 350 -0.67 21.47 -12.06
N GLY A 351 0.66 21.29 -12.06
CA GLY A 351 1.58 21.66 -10.99
C GLY A 351 1.83 20.55 -9.96
N GLY A 352 0.99 19.52 -9.94
CA GLY A 352 1.11 18.39 -9.02
C GLY A 352 2.08 17.32 -9.50
N PHE A 353 2.30 16.33 -8.65
CA PHE A 353 3.08 15.14 -8.94
C PHE A 353 2.22 13.89 -8.77
N PRO A 354 2.30 12.93 -9.69
CA PRO A 354 1.68 11.62 -9.51
C PRO A 354 2.56 10.71 -8.66
N ALA A 355 2.02 9.63 -8.08
CA ALA A 355 2.84 8.57 -7.50
C ALA A 355 3.81 7.99 -8.53
N TRP A 356 3.29 7.56 -9.68
CA TRP A 356 4.09 7.04 -10.79
C TRP A 356 4.04 8.00 -11.98
N PRO A 357 5.13 8.14 -12.75
CA PRO A 357 5.10 8.91 -13.99
C PRO A 357 3.90 8.53 -14.87
N ASP A 358 3.37 9.52 -15.60
CA ASP A 358 2.23 9.39 -16.53
C ASP A 358 0.84 9.18 -15.88
N LEU A 359 0.74 9.12 -14.54
CA LEU A 359 -0.54 9.13 -13.83
C LEU A 359 -1.02 10.56 -13.51
N ASN A 360 -2.27 10.66 -13.02
CA ASN A 360 -2.80 11.90 -12.47
C ASN A 360 -2.11 12.27 -11.16
N SER A 361 -1.99 13.57 -10.90
CA SER A 361 -1.37 14.10 -9.68
C SER A 361 -2.06 13.63 -8.40
N ASP A 362 -1.26 13.43 -7.36
CA ASP A 362 -1.64 12.93 -6.04
C ASP A 362 -1.26 13.95 -4.96
N ILE A 363 -2.16 14.18 -4.00
CA ILE A 363 -2.00 15.27 -3.04
C ILE A 363 -0.84 15.04 -2.08
N ASP A 364 -0.79 13.85 -1.49
CA ASP A 364 0.28 13.42 -0.58
C ASP A 364 1.63 13.45 -1.30
N VAL A 365 1.72 12.78 -2.45
CA VAL A 365 2.95 12.75 -3.27
C VAL A 365 3.42 14.15 -3.66
N THR A 366 2.49 15.04 -4.02
CA THR A 366 2.79 16.45 -4.31
C THR A 366 3.35 17.19 -3.10
N ALA A 367 2.81 16.94 -1.90
CA ALA A 367 3.32 17.52 -0.66
C ALA A 367 4.73 17.02 -0.31
N HIS A 368 5.01 15.74 -0.55
CA HIS A 368 6.35 15.17 -0.33
C HIS A 368 7.38 15.71 -1.32
N ALA A 369 7.00 15.87 -2.59
CA ALA A 369 7.81 16.53 -3.60
C ALA A 369 8.10 17.99 -3.22
N LEU A 370 7.09 18.74 -2.74
CA LEU A 370 7.28 20.10 -2.24
C LEU A 370 8.29 20.16 -1.10
N LEU A 371 8.17 19.25 -0.12
CA LEU A 371 9.04 19.19 1.04
C LEU A 371 10.51 18.97 0.64
N ILE A 372 10.78 17.99 -0.21
CA ILE A 372 12.15 17.67 -0.59
C ILE A 372 12.75 18.74 -1.50
N LEU A 373 11.96 19.33 -2.41
CA LEU A 373 12.43 20.42 -3.27
C LEU A 373 12.73 21.70 -2.46
N ASP A 374 11.97 21.96 -1.41
CA ASP A 374 12.27 23.05 -0.47
C ASP A 374 13.60 22.83 0.27
N ILE A 375 13.83 21.61 0.78
CA ILE A 375 15.11 21.22 1.42
C ILE A 375 16.29 21.37 0.46
N LEU A 376 16.08 21.11 -0.83
CA LEU A 376 17.09 21.21 -1.88
C LEU A 376 17.30 22.63 -2.40
N GLY A 377 16.58 23.62 -1.88
CA GLY A 377 16.68 25.02 -2.31
C GLY A 377 16.22 25.24 -3.75
N GLU A 378 15.16 24.55 -4.16
CA GLU A 378 14.56 24.73 -5.49
C GLU A 378 13.95 26.14 -5.65
N SER A 379 13.81 26.60 -6.89
CA SER A 379 13.33 27.95 -7.17
C SER A 379 11.92 28.20 -6.61
N GLN A 380 11.67 29.41 -6.09
CA GLN A 380 10.36 29.79 -5.57
C GLN A 380 9.26 29.61 -6.63
N LYS A 381 9.56 29.93 -7.89
CA LYS A 381 8.64 29.73 -9.02
C LYS A 381 8.18 28.26 -9.14
N THR A 382 9.10 27.31 -9.02
CA THR A 382 8.76 25.88 -9.06
C THR A 382 7.93 25.48 -7.85
N LYS A 383 8.27 25.97 -6.66
CA LYS A 383 7.52 25.68 -5.45
C LYS A 383 6.09 26.25 -5.49
N ASP A 384 5.93 27.43 -6.09
CA ASP A 384 4.62 28.10 -6.20
C ASP A 384 3.66 27.30 -7.09
N THR A 385 4.11 26.72 -8.21
CA THR A 385 3.23 25.88 -9.04
C THR A 385 2.76 24.61 -8.31
N ILE A 386 3.60 24.07 -7.44
CA ILE A 386 3.28 22.91 -6.61
C ILE A 386 2.27 23.30 -5.52
N PHE A 387 2.50 24.45 -4.86
CA PHE A 387 1.57 24.99 -3.88
C PHE A 387 0.20 25.32 -4.50
N GLU A 388 0.14 25.91 -5.69
CA GLU A 388 -1.11 26.22 -6.40
C GLU A 388 -1.96 24.97 -6.67
N TYR A 389 -1.33 23.81 -6.91
CA TYR A 389 -2.04 22.54 -6.99
C TYR A 389 -2.65 22.13 -5.64
N LEU A 390 -1.88 22.24 -4.55
CA LEU A 390 -2.35 21.89 -3.20
C LEU A 390 -3.49 22.81 -2.75
N ASP A 391 -3.39 24.11 -3.00
CA ASP A 391 -4.43 25.10 -2.75
C ASP A 391 -5.74 24.73 -3.48
N ARG A 392 -5.67 24.53 -4.80
CA ARG A 392 -6.84 24.17 -5.63
C ARG A 392 -7.51 22.85 -5.25
N THR A 393 -6.77 21.94 -4.61
CA THR A 393 -7.28 20.61 -4.22
C THR A 393 -7.77 20.55 -2.78
N GLN A 394 -7.58 21.61 -1.98
CA GLN A 394 -8.08 21.69 -0.61
C GLN A 394 -9.62 21.62 -0.63
N LYS A 395 -10.19 20.86 0.29
CA LYS A 395 -11.65 20.81 0.50
C LYS A 395 -12.12 22.01 1.29
N ASP A 396 -13.41 22.33 1.19
CA ASP A 396 -14.04 23.46 1.90
C ASP A 396 -13.84 23.40 3.43
N ASN A 397 -13.68 22.20 3.99
CA ASN A 397 -13.43 22.00 5.41
C ASN A 397 -11.94 22.10 5.80
N GLY A 398 -11.04 22.48 4.88
CA GLY A 398 -9.60 22.61 5.10
C GLY A 398 -8.78 21.32 4.91
N SER A 399 -9.43 20.17 4.69
CA SER A 399 -8.75 18.88 4.57
C SER A 399 -8.34 18.53 3.13
N TRP A 400 -7.51 17.49 3.01
CA TRP A 400 -7.27 16.79 1.76
C TRP A 400 -7.61 15.30 1.87
N ILE A 401 -8.06 14.72 0.76
CA ILE A 401 -8.37 13.30 0.63
C ILE A 401 -7.27 12.66 -0.21
N PRO A 402 -6.33 11.90 0.39
CA PRO A 402 -5.24 11.27 -0.35
C PRO A 402 -5.72 10.08 -1.17
N ARG A 403 -4.97 9.69 -2.21
CA ARG A 403 -5.29 8.52 -3.04
C ARG A 403 -4.87 7.21 -2.39
N TRP A 404 -3.72 7.22 -1.70
CA TRP A 404 -3.03 6.02 -1.23
C TRP A 404 -3.33 5.67 0.23
N HIS A 405 -4.24 6.42 0.87
CA HIS A 405 -4.63 6.23 2.27
C HIS A 405 -6.10 6.61 2.50
N HIS A 406 -6.82 5.90 3.37
CA HIS A 406 -8.25 6.14 3.65
C HIS A 406 -8.51 7.39 4.50
N SER A 407 -7.53 7.77 5.31
CA SER A 407 -7.72 8.84 6.29
C SER A 407 -7.41 10.22 5.71
N PRO A 408 -8.33 11.20 5.81
CA PRO A 408 -8.02 12.61 5.55
C PRO A 408 -7.04 13.19 6.57
N MET A 409 -6.86 12.55 7.74
CA MET A 409 -5.83 12.94 8.71
C MET A 409 -4.44 12.72 8.15
N TYR A 410 -4.21 11.61 7.44
CA TYR A 410 -2.95 11.37 6.76
C TYR A 410 -2.68 12.44 5.71
N GLY A 411 -3.58 12.61 4.74
CA GLY A 411 -3.39 13.56 3.63
C GLY A 411 -3.14 14.98 4.13
N THR A 412 -3.97 15.45 5.06
CA THR A 412 -3.84 16.81 5.63
C THR A 412 -2.55 16.97 6.43
N THR A 413 -2.13 15.96 7.19
CA THR A 413 -0.86 15.97 7.94
C THR A 413 0.34 16.05 6.99
N GLN A 414 0.37 15.24 5.92
CA GLN A 414 1.48 15.27 4.96
C GLN A 414 1.59 16.63 4.26
N VAL A 415 0.45 17.23 3.88
CA VAL A 415 0.40 18.56 3.29
C VAL A 415 0.91 19.63 4.25
N VAL A 416 0.46 19.62 5.51
CA VAL A 416 0.97 20.55 6.56
C VAL A 416 2.48 20.39 6.75
N LEU A 417 3.00 19.17 6.76
CA LEU A 417 4.44 18.95 6.84
C LEU A 417 5.19 19.51 5.62
N GLY A 418 4.65 19.36 4.41
CA GLY A 418 5.27 19.84 3.17
C GLY A 418 5.19 21.35 2.94
N MET A 419 4.15 22.01 3.45
CA MET A 419 3.88 23.45 3.23
C MET A 419 4.66 24.39 4.15
N LYS A 420 5.85 24.01 4.61
CA LYS A 420 6.63 24.80 5.58
C LYS A 420 6.89 26.24 5.12
N SER A 421 7.24 26.44 3.84
CA SER A 421 7.46 27.77 3.25
C SER A 421 6.18 28.59 3.07
N TYR A 422 5.01 28.00 3.31
CA TYR A 422 3.68 28.58 3.07
C TYR A 422 2.83 28.63 4.35
N ALA A 423 3.48 28.59 5.53
CA ALA A 423 2.79 28.57 6.83
C ALA A 423 1.92 29.81 7.10
N ASP A 424 2.20 30.94 6.43
CA ASP A 424 1.45 32.19 6.59
C ASP A 424 0.18 32.27 5.71
N THR A 425 -0.11 31.25 4.91
CA THR A 425 -1.26 31.23 4.00
C THR A 425 -2.57 30.82 4.69
N ASP A 426 -3.71 31.24 4.15
CA ASP A 426 -5.02 30.79 4.63
C ASP A 426 -5.21 29.27 4.42
N VAL A 427 -4.66 28.72 3.33
CA VAL A 427 -4.65 27.29 3.02
C VAL A 427 -4.06 26.50 4.20
N TYR A 428 -2.90 26.93 4.69
CA TYR A 428 -2.24 26.31 5.83
C TYR A 428 -3.05 26.48 7.14
N ARG A 429 -3.59 27.67 7.39
CA ARG A 429 -4.44 27.92 8.57
C ARG A 429 -5.70 27.05 8.58
N ASN A 430 -6.37 26.91 7.44
CA ASN A 430 -7.57 26.08 7.29
C ASN A 430 -7.26 24.60 7.55
N ALA A 431 -6.10 24.13 7.08
CA ALA A 431 -5.62 22.77 7.35
C ALA A 431 -5.39 22.52 8.84
N LEU A 432 -4.74 23.46 9.55
CA LEU A 432 -4.56 23.36 10.99
C LEU A 432 -5.90 23.40 11.73
N GLN A 433 -6.82 24.28 11.33
CA GLN A 433 -8.14 24.37 11.93
C GLN A 433 -8.88 23.04 11.81
N PHE A 434 -8.87 22.42 10.63
CA PHE A 434 -9.43 21.09 10.41
C PHE A 434 -8.85 20.05 11.38
N LEU A 435 -7.52 19.99 11.51
CA LEU A 435 -6.86 19.04 12.40
C LEU A 435 -7.27 19.29 13.86
N ILE A 436 -7.39 20.54 14.31
CA ILE A 436 -7.75 20.84 15.70
C ILE A 436 -9.23 20.54 15.98
N GLU A 437 -10.14 20.90 15.07
CA GLU A 437 -11.59 20.75 15.27
C GLU A 437 -12.08 19.31 15.15
N THR A 438 -11.32 18.43 14.49
CA THR A 438 -11.69 17.02 14.28
C THR A 438 -11.23 16.09 15.40
N GLN A 439 -10.59 16.61 16.46
CA GLN A 439 -10.25 15.81 17.64
C GLN A 439 -11.53 15.29 18.31
N GLN A 440 -11.58 13.98 18.57
CA GLN A 440 -12.71 13.35 19.27
C GLN A 440 -12.64 13.60 20.79
N ASP A 441 -13.76 13.39 21.48
CA ASP A 441 -13.87 13.59 22.93
C ASP A 441 -12.87 12.76 23.75
N ASN A 442 -12.51 11.57 23.26
CA ASN A 442 -11.51 10.69 23.87
C ASN A 442 -10.05 11.15 23.63
N GLY A 443 -9.84 12.23 22.86
CA GLY A 443 -8.55 12.80 22.51
C GLY A 443 -7.93 12.24 21.22
N SER A 444 -8.52 11.24 20.58
CA SER A 444 -8.01 10.63 19.35
C SER A 444 -8.52 11.34 18.09
N TRP A 445 -7.95 10.96 16.95
CA TRP A 445 -8.46 11.30 15.61
C TRP A 445 -9.04 10.08 14.89
N GLY A 446 -9.51 9.08 15.64
CA GLY A 446 -10.05 7.82 15.11
C GLY A 446 -9.23 6.63 15.59
N THR A 447 -8.04 6.45 15.02
CA THR A 447 -7.10 5.37 15.38
C THR A 447 -5.84 5.90 16.06
N ALA A 448 -5.02 4.99 16.59
CA ALA A 448 -3.70 5.34 17.14
C ALA A 448 -2.75 5.86 16.05
N GLU A 449 -2.79 5.28 14.84
CA GLU A 449 -2.03 5.75 13.67
C GLU A 449 -2.41 7.19 13.30
N GLU A 450 -3.70 7.46 13.12
CA GLU A 450 -4.20 8.82 12.80
C GLU A 450 -3.84 9.82 13.90
N THR A 451 -3.97 9.43 15.16
CA THR A 451 -3.60 10.29 16.30
C THR A 451 -2.10 10.57 16.31
N GLY A 452 -1.26 9.57 16.05
CA GLY A 452 0.19 9.74 15.92
C GLY A 452 0.57 10.65 14.75
N LEU A 453 -0.10 10.53 13.60
CA LEU A 453 0.11 11.38 12.44
C LEU A 453 -0.18 12.84 12.77
N VAL A 454 -1.38 13.15 13.26
CA VAL A 454 -1.77 14.55 13.56
C VAL A 454 -0.85 15.17 14.60
N LEU A 455 -0.55 14.43 15.67
CA LEU A 455 0.36 14.93 16.72
C LEU A 455 1.78 15.14 16.21
N SER A 456 2.26 14.31 15.27
CA SER A 456 3.59 14.46 14.68
C SER A 456 3.73 15.77 13.90
N ALA A 457 2.66 16.23 13.24
CA ALA A 457 2.63 17.56 12.65
C ALA A 457 2.56 18.63 13.75
N LEU A 458 1.54 18.59 14.63
CA LEU A 458 1.29 19.64 15.63
C LEU A 458 2.48 19.91 16.55
N LEU A 459 3.24 18.88 16.93
CA LEU A 459 4.42 19.01 17.79
C LEU A 459 5.62 19.68 17.10
N THR A 460 5.63 19.71 15.78
CA THR A 460 6.74 20.24 14.98
C THR A 460 6.50 21.67 14.49
N LEU A 461 5.36 22.26 14.88
CA LEU A 461 4.98 23.62 14.51
C LEU A 461 5.51 24.64 15.53
N PRO A 462 5.91 25.85 15.08
CA PRO A 462 6.17 26.97 15.98
C PRO A 462 5.00 27.28 16.93
N GLU A 463 3.77 27.06 16.47
CA GLU A 463 2.53 27.30 17.21
C GLU A 463 2.16 26.16 18.18
N ALA A 464 2.97 25.10 18.29
CA ALA A 464 2.70 23.96 19.19
C ALA A 464 2.30 24.37 20.63
N PRO A 465 2.89 25.41 21.26
CA PRO A 465 2.47 25.86 22.59
C PRO A 465 0.99 26.30 22.67
N SER A 466 0.43 26.84 21.59
CA SER A 466 -0.98 27.26 21.50
C SER A 466 -1.95 26.07 21.52
N TYR A 467 -1.48 24.89 21.09
CA TYR A 467 -2.28 23.66 21.01
C TYR A 467 -1.98 22.66 22.13
N LYS A 468 -1.36 23.12 23.22
CA LYS A 468 -0.85 22.26 24.31
C LYS A 468 -1.90 21.31 24.88
N ASP A 469 -3.14 21.76 25.05
CA ASP A 469 -4.19 20.92 25.64
C ASP A 469 -4.73 19.88 24.66
N THR A 470 -4.88 20.25 23.38
CA THR A 470 -5.20 19.32 22.28
C THR A 470 -4.13 18.22 22.18
N ILE A 471 -2.85 18.63 22.19
CA ILE A 471 -1.70 17.71 22.17
C ILE A 471 -1.73 16.78 23.38
N LYS A 472 -1.92 17.31 24.59
CA LYS A 472 -1.97 16.48 25.81
C LYS A 472 -3.10 15.45 25.78
N LYS A 473 -4.28 15.80 25.25
CA LYS A 473 -5.39 14.84 25.11
C LYS A 473 -5.01 13.69 24.20
N GLY A 474 -4.43 13.98 23.03
CA GLY A 474 -3.95 12.95 22.10
C GLY A 474 -2.85 12.07 22.67
N ILE A 475 -1.87 12.66 23.37
CA ILE A 475 -0.83 11.88 24.08
C ILE A 475 -1.45 10.98 25.16
N SER A 476 -2.47 11.47 25.88
CA SER A 476 -3.16 10.67 26.90
C SER A 476 -3.86 9.46 26.27
N TYR A 477 -4.53 9.67 25.13
CA TYR A 477 -5.14 8.59 24.36
C TYR A 477 -4.11 7.54 23.98
N LEU A 478 -3.01 7.94 23.32
CA LEU A 478 -1.95 7.01 22.87
C LEU A 478 -1.38 6.16 24.01
N ILE A 479 -1.13 6.77 25.17
CA ILE A 479 -0.63 6.05 26.35
C ILE A 479 -1.67 5.07 26.89
N SER A 480 -2.93 5.50 26.97
CA SER A 480 -4.01 4.69 27.54
C SER A 480 -4.43 3.51 26.65
N SER A 481 -4.23 3.63 25.34
CA SER A 481 -4.60 2.61 24.35
C SER A 481 -3.43 1.70 23.95
N GLN A 482 -2.26 1.83 24.58
CA GLN A 482 -1.10 1.01 24.25
C GLN A 482 -1.25 -0.40 24.84
N ASN A 483 -1.00 -1.42 24.01
CA ASN A 483 -0.96 -2.81 24.42
C ASN A 483 0.28 -3.11 25.28
N SER A 484 0.24 -4.22 26.02
CA SER A 484 1.33 -4.60 26.94
C SER A 484 2.67 -4.87 26.24
N ASP A 485 2.63 -5.31 24.98
CA ASP A 485 3.81 -5.56 24.14
C ASP A 485 4.39 -4.28 23.50
N GLY A 486 3.72 -3.13 23.69
CA GLY A 486 4.11 -1.86 23.10
C GLY A 486 3.43 -1.53 21.78
N SER A 487 2.55 -2.41 21.27
CA SER A 487 1.77 -2.20 20.06
C SER A 487 0.49 -1.39 20.30
N TRP A 488 -0.24 -1.15 19.22
CA TRP A 488 -1.61 -0.62 19.21
C TRP A 488 -2.44 -1.40 18.21
N ASP A 489 -3.75 -1.38 18.39
CA ASP A 489 -4.67 -1.86 17.36
C ASP A 489 -4.61 -0.96 16.13
N TYR A 490 -4.47 -1.57 14.96
CA TYR A 490 -4.37 -0.89 13.67
C TYR A 490 -5.49 -1.31 12.73
N LYS A 491 -5.67 -0.53 11.66
CA LYS A 491 -6.64 -0.78 10.59
C LYS A 491 -5.92 -0.77 9.26
N ASP A 492 -6.53 -1.41 8.27
CA ASP A 492 -6.07 -1.39 6.89
C ASP A 492 -6.41 -0.04 6.24
N LEU A 493 -5.61 0.98 6.56
CA LEU A 493 -5.81 2.35 6.10
C LEU A 493 -5.08 2.65 4.79
N TRP A 494 -4.06 1.88 4.43
CA TRP A 494 -3.32 2.08 3.19
C TRP A 494 -4.04 1.44 2.00
N ILE A 495 -3.92 2.05 0.82
CA ILE A 495 -4.69 1.67 -0.36
C ILE A 495 -3.76 1.19 -1.47
N ALA A 496 -4.10 0.03 -2.01
CA ALA A 496 -3.61 -0.48 -3.28
C ALA A 496 -4.79 -1.09 -4.05
N GLU A 497 -4.60 -2.25 -4.68
CA GLU A 497 -5.72 -3.07 -5.17
C GLU A 497 -6.65 -3.47 -4.02
N CYS A 498 -6.06 -3.76 -2.84
CA CYS A 498 -6.77 -3.94 -1.59
C CYS A 498 -6.36 -2.90 -0.55
N SER A 499 -7.23 -2.69 0.43
CA SER A 499 -6.85 -2.02 1.68
C SER A 499 -5.85 -2.91 2.42
N TYR A 500 -4.78 -2.34 2.94
CA TYR A 500 -3.76 -3.06 3.69
C TYR A 500 -3.20 -2.21 4.83
N SER A 501 -2.40 -2.84 5.69
CA SER A 501 -1.64 -2.20 6.76
C SER A 501 -0.24 -2.76 6.84
N SER A 502 0.63 -2.03 7.54
CA SER A 502 1.94 -2.52 7.95
C SER A 502 2.23 -1.97 9.35
N ARG A 503 2.65 -2.84 10.25
CA ARG A 503 2.86 -2.47 11.67
C ARG A 503 3.87 -1.33 11.84
N PRO A 504 5.01 -1.30 11.12
CA PRO A 504 5.94 -0.17 11.14
C PRO A 504 5.30 1.15 10.66
N LEU A 505 4.45 1.13 9.62
CA LEU A 505 3.75 2.34 9.15
C LEU A 505 2.83 2.90 10.24
N ALA A 506 2.06 2.03 10.90
CA ALA A 506 1.11 2.45 11.94
C ALA A 506 1.79 2.95 13.23
N ILE A 507 2.92 2.34 13.64
CA ILE A 507 3.56 2.68 14.91
C ILE A 507 4.56 3.85 14.81
N THR A 508 5.17 4.09 13.64
CA THR A 508 6.18 5.15 13.49
C THR A 508 5.65 6.54 13.86
N PRO A 509 4.47 6.99 13.40
CA PRO A 509 3.92 8.28 13.80
C PRO A 509 3.76 8.42 15.32
N ILE A 510 3.41 7.32 16.00
CA ILE A 510 3.24 7.26 17.45
C ILE A 510 4.59 7.38 18.16
N VAL A 511 5.60 6.61 17.75
CA VAL A 511 6.96 6.67 18.30
C VAL A 511 7.52 8.08 18.13
N ALA A 512 7.38 8.66 16.94
CA ALA A 512 7.91 9.98 16.64
C ALA A 512 7.24 11.07 17.47
N THR A 513 5.92 10.99 17.62
CA THR A 513 5.13 11.87 18.48
C THR A 513 5.56 11.77 19.95
N LEU A 514 5.65 10.56 20.49
CA LEU A 514 6.02 10.36 21.90
C LEU A 514 7.44 10.86 22.18
N LYS A 515 8.36 10.69 21.22
CA LYS A 515 9.71 11.22 21.32
C LYS A 515 9.72 12.75 21.30
N ALA A 516 9.09 13.37 20.31
CA ALA A 516 9.01 14.83 20.18
C ALA A 516 8.38 15.46 21.44
N TYR A 517 7.28 14.88 21.93
CA TYR A 517 6.63 15.32 23.17
C TYR A 517 7.56 15.23 24.38
N SER A 518 8.31 14.13 24.51
CA SER A 518 9.25 13.93 25.63
C SER A 518 10.43 14.90 25.65
N GLY A 519 10.78 15.48 24.49
CA GLY A 519 11.81 16.52 24.39
C GLY A 519 11.29 17.91 24.74
N LEU A 520 10.05 18.21 24.37
CA LEU A 520 9.43 19.54 24.53
C LEU A 520 8.81 19.77 25.92
N PHE A 521 8.25 18.75 26.56
CA PHE A 521 7.45 18.88 27.80
C PHE A 521 8.01 18.09 28.97
#